data_AF-A0A965MBT2-F1
#
_entry.id   AF-A0A965MBT2-F1
#
_cell.length_a   1.000
_cell.length_b   1.000
_cell.length_c   1.000
_cell.angle_alpha   90.00
_cell.angle_beta   90.00
_cell.angle_gamma   90.00
#
_symmetry.space_group_name_H-M   'P 1'
#
loop_
_entity.id
_entity.type
_entity.pdbx_description
1 polymer ?
#
loop_
_entity_poly.entity_id
_entity_poly.type
_entity_poly.pdbx_seq_one_letter_code
_entity_poly.pdbx_strand_id
1 'polypeptide(L)'
;GQTWSTPAAAKVKSFTDPILVFGGGWDSCLDADQPTLPLSSCSKGSRIYVVNALTGKLIEAFETEAPVVAEVSPLDIDGDGFIDFVYAADAAGNLYRLNFSVVETLVDTIPEPLALDDWHITHIAKSTLPGIRFLNKPTIGAILNRVFVTLGSGDRERPLKQNYPYANKVQNRFYALIDEPYDQSIGLVDLDKPSTDSERGMLDAEIGLSSATERLYEKHRGWYLDLPDTGEQIVNPAAIAGGRVLFNSFHPEGGTKGFCSDLGTSKFYQVPLFRPRADEGEAFGEGIPIPPIIHTVKFSGTPSCEGEDCGPGKTPANAVETVCIGCKGFDPIEIDPTPDSRVREAYRAEDIDRL
;
A
#
# COMPACT_ATOMS: atom_id res chain seq x y z
N GLY A 1 11.28 16.61 -5.26
CA GLY A 1 10.33 17.32 -4.37
C GLY A 1 10.88 17.28 -2.97
N GLN A 2 10.02 17.39 -1.97
CA GLN A 2 10.38 17.02 -0.60
C GLN A 2 10.42 15.49 -0.52
N THR A 3 11.51 14.92 -0.03
CA THR A 3 11.77 13.47 -0.08
C THR A 3 10.97 12.72 0.98
N TRP A 4 9.70 12.43 0.68
CA TRP A 4 8.79 11.69 1.56
C TRP A 4 8.78 10.19 1.29
N SER A 5 9.17 9.78 0.08
CA SER A 5 9.27 8.38 -0.31
C SER A 5 10.47 7.75 0.39
N THR A 6 10.23 6.84 1.34
CA THR A 6 11.29 6.07 1.98
C THR A 6 12.01 5.21 0.92
N PRO A 7 13.35 5.32 0.76
CA PRO A 7 14.05 4.52 -0.24
C PRO A 7 14.00 3.02 0.01
N ALA A 8 13.70 2.26 -1.05
CA ALA A 8 13.76 0.81 -1.05
C ALA A 8 15.14 0.36 -1.52
N ALA A 9 15.87 -0.37 -0.67
CA ALA A 9 17.14 -0.99 -1.03
C ALA A 9 16.91 -2.36 -1.67
N ALA A 10 17.60 -2.63 -2.78
CA ALA A 10 17.49 -3.90 -3.50
C ALA A 10 18.75 -4.24 -4.30
N LYS A 11 18.80 -5.45 -4.85
CA LYS A 11 19.79 -5.87 -5.86
C LYS A 11 19.06 -6.17 -7.17
N VAL A 12 19.72 -5.90 -8.30
CA VAL A 12 19.22 -6.20 -9.65
C VAL A 12 20.28 -7.01 -10.38
N LYS A 13 19.89 -8.07 -11.11
CA LYS A 13 20.83 -9.01 -11.75
C LYS A 13 21.84 -8.34 -12.68
N SER A 14 21.40 -7.31 -13.42
CA SER A 14 22.23 -6.59 -14.38
C SER A 14 23.09 -5.48 -13.77
N PHE A 15 23.10 -5.33 -12.43
CA PHE A 15 23.90 -4.32 -11.75
C PHE A 15 24.63 -4.89 -10.52
N THR A 16 25.93 -4.64 -10.42
CA THR A 16 26.79 -5.28 -9.41
C THR A 16 26.52 -4.79 -7.98
N ASP A 17 26.35 -3.48 -7.80
CA ASP A 17 26.15 -2.88 -6.48
C ASP A 17 24.66 -2.90 -6.10
N PRO A 18 24.32 -2.84 -4.80
CA PRO A 18 22.93 -2.58 -4.39
C PRO A 18 22.45 -1.22 -4.91
N ILE A 19 21.16 -1.12 -5.19
CA ILE A 19 20.48 0.09 -5.62
C ILE A 19 19.54 0.60 -4.53
N LEU A 20 19.26 1.90 -4.53
CA LEU A 20 18.10 2.48 -3.86
C LEU A 20 17.10 2.95 -4.92
N VAL A 21 15.82 2.63 -4.72
CA VAL A 21 14.71 3.09 -5.57
C VAL A 21 13.73 3.88 -4.74
N PHE A 22 13.34 5.08 -5.20
CA PHE A 22 12.40 5.95 -4.49
C PHE A 22 11.68 6.93 -5.40
N GLY A 23 10.49 7.36 -4.97
CA GLY A 23 9.71 8.39 -5.63
C GLY A 23 10.32 9.77 -5.44
N GLY A 24 10.05 10.68 -6.39
CA GLY A 24 10.58 12.03 -6.39
C GLY A 24 10.01 12.92 -5.29
N GLY A 25 8.97 12.47 -4.58
CA GLY A 25 8.44 13.09 -3.38
C GLY A 25 7.50 14.28 -3.63
N TRP A 26 7.11 14.95 -2.56
CA TRP A 26 6.05 15.98 -2.56
C TRP A 26 6.41 17.25 -3.35
N ASP A 27 5.41 17.86 -3.97
CA ASP A 27 5.47 19.22 -4.51
C ASP A 27 4.32 20.03 -3.91
N SER A 28 4.57 21.30 -3.61
CA SER A 28 3.57 22.24 -3.07
C SER A 28 2.31 22.39 -3.94
N CYS A 29 2.35 22.01 -5.22
CA CYS A 29 1.13 21.93 -6.04
C CYS A 29 0.05 21.02 -5.43
N LEU A 30 0.45 20.00 -4.66
CA LEU A 30 -0.46 19.05 -4.00
C LEU A 30 -1.16 19.66 -2.78
N ASP A 31 -0.63 20.79 -2.27
CA ASP A 31 -1.22 21.52 -1.14
C ASP A 31 -2.52 22.26 -1.54
N ALA A 32 -2.87 22.30 -2.83
CA ALA A 32 -4.07 22.96 -3.31
C ALA A 32 -5.35 22.31 -2.77
N ASP A 33 -6.24 23.13 -2.20
CA ASP A 33 -7.54 22.70 -1.68
C ASP A 33 -8.58 22.57 -2.78
N GLN A 34 -8.41 21.57 -3.65
CA GLN A 34 -9.29 21.31 -4.76
C GLN A 34 -9.50 19.79 -4.92
N PRO A 35 -10.73 19.33 -5.26
CA PRO A 35 -10.96 17.91 -5.50
C PRO A 35 -10.04 17.35 -6.59
N THR A 36 -9.90 18.06 -7.72
CA THR A 36 -8.97 17.71 -8.79
C THR A 36 -7.62 18.37 -8.57
N LEU A 37 -6.54 17.58 -8.62
CA LEU A 37 -5.17 18.08 -8.46
C LEU A 37 -4.76 18.97 -9.65
N PRO A 38 -4.19 20.16 -9.41
CA PRO A 38 -3.72 21.06 -10.46
C PRO A 38 -2.33 20.64 -10.96
N LEU A 39 -2.24 19.49 -11.65
CA LEU A 39 -0.97 18.87 -12.05
C LEU A 39 -0.05 19.76 -12.90
N SER A 40 -0.63 20.69 -13.68
CA SER A 40 0.14 21.66 -14.48
C SER A 40 0.99 22.62 -13.65
N SER A 41 0.71 22.73 -12.34
CA SER A 41 1.50 23.52 -11.39
C SER A 41 2.57 22.72 -10.65
N CYS A 42 2.61 21.39 -10.82
CA CYS A 42 3.62 20.53 -10.23
C CYS A 42 4.91 20.60 -11.03
N SER A 43 5.99 21.04 -10.39
CA SER A 43 7.30 21.23 -11.04
C SER A 43 8.37 20.24 -10.57
N LYS A 44 8.10 19.52 -9.47
CA LYS A 44 9.01 18.61 -8.80
C LYS A 44 8.26 17.32 -8.47
N GLY A 45 9.03 16.26 -8.22
CA GLY A 45 8.50 15.03 -7.64
C GLY A 45 7.97 14.00 -8.63
N SER A 46 7.72 14.39 -9.88
CA SER A 46 7.20 13.50 -10.94
C SER A 46 8.28 12.63 -11.58
N ARG A 47 9.07 11.94 -10.74
CA ARG A 47 10.07 10.97 -11.17
C ARG A 47 10.19 9.82 -10.19
N ILE A 48 10.71 8.69 -10.63
CA ILE A 48 11.20 7.60 -9.79
C ILE A 48 12.71 7.47 -10.04
N TYR A 49 13.48 7.58 -8.97
CA TYR A 49 14.94 7.57 -9.03
C TYR A 49 15.49 6.19 -8.71
N VAL A 50 16.50 5.77 -9.46
CA VAL A 50 17.34 4.61 -9.18
C VAL A 50 18.76 5.10 -8.98
N VAL A 51 19.34 4.86 -7.80
CA VAL A 51 20.68 5.32 -7.46
C VAL A 51 21.53 4.16 -6.95
N ASN A 52 22.84 4.22 -7.17
CA ASN A 52 23.78 3.27 -6.59
C ASN A 52 23.84 3.52 -5.07
N ALA A 53 23.53 2.49 -4.28
CA ALA A 53 23.39 2.62 -2.83
C ALA A 53 24.73 2.83 -2.10
N LEU A 54 25.86 2.47 -2.71
CA LEU A 54 27.19 2.63 -2.12
C LEU A 54 27.78 4.01 -2.39
N THR A 55 27.56 4.53 -3.60
CA THR A 55 28.21 5.77 -4.07
C THR A 55 27.28 6.97 -4.07
N GLY A 56 25.96 6.76 -4.01
CA GLY A 56 24.95 7.82 -4.18
C GLY A 56 24.82 8.35 -5.60
N LYS A 57 25.53 7.75 -6.58
CA LYS A 57 25.46 8.16 -7.98
C LYS A 57 24.09 7.80 -8.57
N LEU A 58 23.48 8.74 -9.28
CA LEU A 58 22.29 8.47 -10.09
C LEU A 58 22.60 7.43 -11.17
N ILE A 59 21.79 6.38 -11.23
CA ILE A 59 21.83 5.38 -12.30
C ILE A 59 20.81 5.80 -13.36
N GLU A 60 19.54 5.95 -12.97
CA GLU A 60 18.45 6.31 -13.89
C GLU A 60 17.35 7.09 -13.16
N ALA A 61 16.57 7.90 -13.88
CA ALA A 61 15.43 8.63 -13.36
C ALA A 61 14.25 8.59 -14.35
N PHE A 62 13.25 7.78 -14.02
CA PHE A 62 12.05 7.58 -14.84
C PHE A 62 11.02 8.68 -14.59
N GLU A 63 10.41 9.22 -15.64
CA GLU A 63 9.38 10.25 -15.53
C GLU A 63 7.99 9.65 -15.21
N THR A 64 7.21 10.38 -14.41
CA THR A 64 5.80 10.07 -14.11
C THR A 64 4.93 11.29 -14.42
N GLU A 65 3.61 11.11 -14.47
CA GLU A 65 2.69 12.20 -14.80
C GLU A 65 2.47 13.15 -13.61
N ALA A 66 2.53 12.64 -12.38
CA ALA A 66 2.42 13.42 -11.16
C ALA A 66 3.48 13.03 -10.12
N PRO A 67 3.60 13.78 -9.01
CA PRO A 67 4.58 13.48 -7.98
C PRO A 67 4.38 12.09 -7.35
N VAL A 68 5.47 11.32 -7.24
CA VAL A 68 5.49 10.01 -6.56
C VAL A 68 5.86 10.23 -5.11
N VAL A 69 4.85 10.30 -4.25
CA VAL A 69 4.98 10.70 -2.84
C VAL A 69 5.36 9.51 -1.95
N ALA A 70 4.69 8.38 -2.13
CA ALA A 70 4.81 7.22 -1.25
C ALA A 70 6.03 6.35 -1.58
N GLU A 71 6.31 5.35 -0.75
CA GLU A 71 7.30 4.33 -1.08
C GLU A 71 6.94 3.54 -2.34
N VAL A 72 7.97 2.98 -2.95
CA VAL A 72 7.84 1.98 -4.01
C VAL A 72 7.79 0.56 -3.44
N SER A 73 7.31 -0.39 -4.24
CA SER A 73 7.19 -1.80 -3.88
C SER A 73 8.00 -2.68 -4.83
N PRO A 74 9.22 -3.06 -4.43
CA PRO A 74 10.03 -4.01 -5.18
C PRO A 74 9.43 -5.41 -5.16
N LEU A 75 9.55 -6.12 -6.28
CA LEU A 75 9.13 -7.49 -6.48
C LEU A 75 10.30 -8.29 -7.05
N ASP A 76 10.70 -9.31 -6.30
CA ASP A 76 11.50 -10.44 -6.75
C ASP A 76 10.50 -11.57 -6.99
N ILE A 77 10.18 -11.85 -8.26
CA ILE A 77 9.05 -12.72 -8.61
C ILE A 77 9.43 -14.21 -8.58
N ASP A 78 10.71 -14.53 -8.81
CA ASP A 78 11.25 -15.90 -8.75
C ASP A 78 11.92 -16.23 -7.41
N GLY A 79 12.12 -15.24 -6.54
CA GLY A 79 12.63 -15.39 -5.18
C GLY A 79 14.13 -15.65 -5.11
N ASP A 80 14.89 -15.20 -6.10
CA ASP A 80 16.34 -15.48 -6.19
C ASP A 80 17.24 -14.43 -5.51
N GLY A 81 16.63 -13.43 -4.87
CA GLY A 81 17.30 -12.36 -4.14
C GLY A 81 17.62 -11.12 -5.00
N PHE A 82 17.18 -11.09 -6.26
CA PHE A 82 17.24 -9.94 -7.14
C PHE A 82 15.84 -9.52 -7.54
N ILE A 83 15.57 -8.22 -7.51
CA ILE A 83 14.25 -7.71 -7.91
C ILE A 83 14.14 -7.65 -9.44
N ASP A 84 12.95 -7.95 -9.94
CA ASP A 84 12.60 -7.93 -11.35
C ASP A 84 11.76 -6.71 -11.71
N PHE A 85 10.86 -6.33 -10.80
CA PHE A 85 9.92 -5.24 -10.99
C PHE A 85 9.88 -4.34 -9.76
N VAL A 86 9.52 -3.07 -9.96
CA VAL A 86 9.15 -2.16 -8.87
C VAL A 86 7.85 -1.47 -9.21
N TYR A 87 6.88 -1.53 -8.30
CA TYR A 87 5.59 -0.88 -8.46
C TYR A 87 5.55 0.43 -7.67
N ALA A 88 4.96 1.45 -8.27
CA ALA A 88 4.80 2.76 -7.65
C ALA A 88 3.47 3.39 -8.04
N ALA A 89 2.99 4.30 -7.21
CA ALA A 89 1.82 5.12 -7.49
C ALA A 89 2.19 6.60 -7.42
N ASP A 90 1.63 7.40 -8.31
CA ASP A 90 1.72 8.86 -8.19
C ASP A 90 0.47 9.46 -7.53
N ALA A 91 0.59 10.71 -7.08
CA ALA A 91 -0.47 11.42 -6.39
C ALA A 91 -1.74 11.64 -7.23
N ALA A 92 -1.66 11.48 -8.56
CA ALA A 92 -2.78 11.71 -9.48
C ALA A 92 -3.60 10.46 -9.79
N GLY A 93 -3.31 9.33 -9.15
CA GLY A 93 -4.07 8.10 -9.37
C GLY A 93 -3.47 7.21 -10.46
N ASN A 94 -2.20 7.40 -10.83
CA ASN A 94 -1.51 6.54 -11.80
C ASN A 94 -0.70 5.46 -11.08
N LEU A 95 -0.59 4.29 -11.72
CA LEU A 95 0.22 3.15 -11.31
C LEU A 95 1.29 2.87 -12.36
N TYR A 96 2.50 2.63 -11.88
CA TYR A 96 3.67 2.37 -12.71
C TYR A 96 4.37 1.09 -12.30
N ARG A 97 4.97 0.43 -13.29
CA ARG A 97 5.91 -0.69 -13.11
C ARG A 97 7.25 -0.32 -13.73
N LEU A 98 8.31 -0.29 -12.93
CA LEU A 98 9.69 -0.29 -13.44
C LEU A 98 10.09 -1.74 -13.72
N ASN A 99 10.76 -1.96 -14.83
CA ASN A 99 11.15 -3.28 -15.31
C ASN A 99 12.69 -3.36 -15.31
N PHE A 100 13.21 -4.31 -14.56
CA PHE A 100 14.62 -4.72 -14.56
C PHE A 100 14.84 -6.10 -15.20
N SER A 101 13.76 -6.86 -15.35
CA SER A 101 13.69 -8.13 -16.04
C SER A 101 12.44 -8.16 -16.94
N VAL A 102 12.39 -9.13 -17.85
CA VAL A 102 11.22 -9.46 -18.66
C VAL A 102 10.76 -10.88 -18.36
N VAL A 103 9.45 -11.09 -18.41
CA VAL A 103 8.81 -12.41 -18.45
C VAL A 103 8.02 -12.48 -19.75
N GLU A 104 8.07 -13.59 -20.47
CA GLU A 104 7.41 -13.75 -21.79
C GLU A 104 6.07 -14.48 -21.66
N THR A 105 5.91 -15.33 -20.65
CA THR A 105 4.70 -16.12 -20.44
C THR A 105 4.20 -16.05 -19.00
N LEU A 106 2.94 -16.48 -18.81
CA LEU A 106 2.33 -16.60 -17.49
C LEU A 106 3.09 -17.54 -16.54
N VAL A 107 3.81 -18.53 -17.08
CA VAL A 107 4.39 -19.65 -16.32
C VAL A 107 5.91 -19.71 -16.37
N ASP A 108 6.57 -18.67 -16.91
CA ASP A 108 8.02 -18.60 -16.88
C ASP A 108 8.50 -18.67 -15.43
N THR A 109 9.44 -19.58 -15.18
CA THR A 109 9.96 -19.82 -13.84
C THR A 109 11.11 -18.89 -13.48
N ILE A 110 11.73 -18.25 -14.47
CA ILE A 110 12.91 -17.39 -14.31
C ILE A 110 12.75 -16.19 -15.26
N PRO A 111 12.62 -14.95 -14.75
CA PRO A 111 12.67 -13.74 -15.55
C PRO A 111 14.05 -13.55 -16.20
N GLU A 112 14.06 -13.06 -17.44
CA GLU A 112 15.28 -12.69 -18.14
C GLU A 112 15.71 -11.26 -17.75
N PRO A 113 16.92 -11.05 -17.22
CA PRO A 113 17.36 -9.73 -16.79
C PRO A 113 17.60 -8.81 -17.98
N LEU A 114 17.07 -7.59 -17.93
CA LEU A 114 17.35 -6.53 -18.89
C LEU A 114 18.74 -5.95 -18.66
N ALA A 115 19.43 -5.56 -19.73
CA ALA A 115 20.64 -4.76 -19.59
C ALA A 115 20.30 -3.40 -18.97
N LEU A 116 21.29 -2.73 -18.37
CA LEU A 116 21.08 -1.47 -17.65
C LEU A 116 20.45 -0.39 -18.54
N ASP A 117 20.85 -0.32 -19.81
CA ASP A 117 20.31 0.66 -20.77
C ASP A 117 18.90 0.32 -21.28
N ASP A 118 18.40 -0.89 -20.99
CA ASP A 118 17.07 -1.38 -21.38
C ASP A 118 16.04 -1.31 -20.23
N TRP A 119 16.46 -0.86 -19.04
CA TRP A 119 15.56 -0.60 -17.93
C TRP A 119 14.53 0.45 -18.33
N HIS A 120 13.26 0.20 -18.03
CA HIS A 120 12.18 1.09 -18.45
C HIS A 120 11.00 1.09 -17.48
N ILE A 121 10.21 2.16 -17.55
CA ILE A 121 8.97 2.32 -16.81
C ILE A 121 7.77 2.09 -17.73
N THR A 122 6.77 1.37 -17.23
CA THR A 122 5.47 1.16 -17.88
C THR A 122 4.39 1.85 -17.05
N HIS A 123 3.60 2.71 -17.67
CA HIS A 123 2.36 3.24 -17.08
C HIS A 123 1.27 2.18 -17.22
N ILE A 124 1.03 1.41 -16.15
CA ILE A 124 0.21 0.19 -16.21
C ILE A 124 -1.28 0.47 -16.00
N ALA A 125 -1.63 1.45 -15.17
CA ALA A 125 -3.03 1.80 -14.94
C ALA A 125 -3.20 3.24 -14.46
N LYS A 126 -4.40 3.79 -14.62
CA LYS A 126 -4.79 5.07 -14.05
C LYS A 126 -6.24 5.08 -13.60
N SER A 127 -6.55 5.90 -12.61
CA SER A 127 -7.93 6.33 -12.36
C SER A 127 -8.31 7.49 -13.28
N THR A 128 -9.54 7.49 -13.78
CA THR A 128 -10.11 8.60 -14.55
C THR A 128 -11.07 9.46 -13.72
N LEU A 129 -11.36 9.04 -12.49
CA LEU A 129 -12.22 9.79 -11.58
C LEU A 129 -11.49 10.99 -10.96
N PRO A 130 -12.16 12.16 -10.86
CA PRO A 130 -11.59 13.30 -10.17
C PRO A 130 -11.49 13.01 -8.67
N GLY A 131 -10.35 13.36 -8.07
CA GLY A 131 -10.15 13.27 -6.62
C GLY A 131 -9.64 11.94 -6.10
N ILE A 132 -9.43 10.94 -6.98
CA ILE A 132 -8.66 9.75 -6.62
C ILE A 132 -7.19 10.16 -6.50
N ARG A 133 -6.64 10.00 -5.29
CA ARG A 133 -5.24 10.30 -4.97
C ARG A 133 -4.60 9.08 -4.35
N PHE A 134 -3.42 8.70 -4.86
CA PHE A 134 -2.63 7.60 -4.29
C PHE A 134 -1.43 8.16 -3.52
N LEU A 135 -1.51 8.12 -2.20
CA LEU A 135 -0.48 8.63 -1.28
C LEU A 135 0.12 7.54 -0.39
N ASN A 136 -0.19 6.27 -0.67
CA ASN A 136 0.27 5.11 0.07
C ASN A 136 1.12 4.19 -0.82
N LYS A 137 2.05 3.46 -0.20
CA LYS A 137 2.82 2.40 -0.86
C LYS A 137 1.85 1.35 -1.44
N PRO A 138 1.95 0.98 -2.72
CA PRO A 138 1.17 -0.14 -3.28
C PRO A 138 1.53 -1.45 -2.60
N THR A 139 0.58 -2.20 -2.08
CA THR A 139 0.85 -3.54 -1.55
C THR A 139 0.71 -4.57 -2.65
N ILE A 140 1.77 -5.34 -2.90
CA ILE A 140 1.84 -6.27 -4.02
C ILE A 140 1.90 -7.73 -3.56
N GLY A 141 1.37 -8.63 -4.39
CA GLY A 141 1.53 -10.07 -4.23
C GLY A 141 1.44 -10.79 -5.57
N ALA A 142 2.38 -11.69 -5.86
CA ALA A 142 2.44 -12.41 -7.12
C ALA A 142 1.94 -13.86 -6.99
N ILE A 143 1.22 -14.35 -8.00
CA ILE A 143 0.89 -15.76 -8.18
C ILE A 143 1.19 -16.11 -9.63
N LEU A 144 2.25 -16.92 -9.83
CA LEU A 144 2.91 -17.02 -11.12
C LEU A 144 3.29 -15.61 -11.61
N ASN A 145 3.22 -15.34 -12.92
CA ASN A 145 3.53 -14.02 -13.46
C ASN A 145 2.30 -13.08 -13.49
N ARG A 146 1.35 -13.24 -12.56
CA ARG A 146 0.30 -12.25 -12.27
C ARG A 146 0.60 -11.54 -10.98
N VAL A 147 0.65 -10.21 -11.03
CA VAL A 147 0.95 -9.37 -9.87
C VAL A 147 -0.32 -8.64 -9.44
N PHE A 148 -0.80 -8.95 -8.25
CA PHE A 148 -1.85 -8.18 -7.62
C PHE A 148 -1.24 -6.92 -7.04
N VAL A 149 -1.69 -5.75 -7.50
CA VAL A 149 -1.27 -4.43 -7.02
C VAL A 149 -2.46 -3.79 -6.31
N THR A 150 -2.37 -3.68 -4.98
CA THR A 150 -3.47 -3.20 -4.15
C THR A 150 -3.12 -1.86 -3.51
N LEU A 151 -4.06 -0.92 -3.56
CA LEU A 151 -3.93 0.38 -2.91
C LEU A 151 -5.27 1.06 -2.72
N GLY A 152 -5.36 1.88 -1.69
CA GLY A 152 -6.51 2.73 -1.42
C GLY A 152 -6.25 4.18 -1.79
N SER A 153 -7.31 4.87 -2.23
CA SER A 153 -7.27 6.31 -2.43
C SER A 153 -7.60 7.07 -1.15
N GLY A 154 -7.01 8.25 -1.02
CA GLY A 154 -7.20 9.12 0.13
C GLY A 154 -6.27 10.33 0.10
N ASP A 155 -6.58 11.32 0.94
CA ASP A 155 -5.75 12.49 1.14
C ASP A 155 -5.36 12.62 2.62
N ARG A 156 -4.32 11.86 2.99
CA ARG A 156 -3.84 11.78 4.37
C ARG A 156 -3.30 13.12 4.91
N GLU A 157 -2.94 14.05 4.03
CA GLU A 157 -2.49 15.40 4.43
C GLU A 157 -3.68 16.32 4.76
N ARG A 158 -4.90 15.89 4.40
CA ARG A 158 -6.14 16.64 4.63
C ARG A 158 -7.16 15.81 5.42
N PRO A 159 -6.84 15.31 6.62
CA PRO A 159 -7.68 14.36 7.34
C PRO A 159 -8.93 14.98 7.97
N LEU A 160 -9.13 16.30 7.94
CA LEU A 160 -10.24 16.93 8.65
C LEU A 160 -11.51 16.97 7.81
N LYS A 161 -12.68 16.80 8.44
CA LYS A 161 -13.99 16.96 7.79
C LYS A 161 -14.13 18.30 7.04
N GLN A 162 -13.53 19.37 7.58
CA GLN A 162 -13.53 20.70 6.94
C GLN A 162 -12.64 20.81 5.70
N ASN A 163 -11.70 19.87 5.50
CA ASN A 163 -10.91 19.71 4.26
C ASN A 163 -11.62 18.81 3.25
N TYR A 164 -12.69 18.14 3.70
CA TYR A 164 -13.74 17.57 2.88
C TYR A 164 -15.05 18.37 3.05
N PRO A 165 -15.05 19.72 3.01
CA PRO A 165 -16.27 20.47 3.25
C PRO A 165 -17.20 20.20 2.07
N TYR A 166 -18.30 19.50 2.31
CA TYR A 166 -19.21 18.93 1.31
C TYR A 166 -19.87 19.96 0.38
N ALA A 167 -19.09 20.57 -0.53
CA ALA A 167 -19.61 21.22 -1.72
C ALA A 167 -19.79 20.21 -2.87
N ASN A 168 -18.89 19.20 -2.95
CA ASN A 168 -18.96 18.07 -3.89
C ASN A 168 -18.63 16.75 -3.16
N LYS A 169 -19.28 15.64 -3.53
CA LYS A 169 -18.99 14.32 -2.97
C LYS A 169 -17.64 13.80 -3.50
N VAL A 170 -16.67 13.60 -2.61
CA VAL A 170 -15.44 12.85 -2.92
C VAL A 170 -15.70 11.38 -2.56
N GLN A 171 -15.59 10.52 -3.55
CA GLN A 171 -15.76 9.07 -3.42
C GLN A 171 -14.38 8.42 -3.54
N ASN A 172 -13.83 7.98 -2.40
CA ASN A 172 -12.59 7.20 -2.42
C ASN A 172 -12.89 5.72 -2.65
N ARG A 173 -11.87 5.02 -3.13
CA ARG A 173 -11.93 3.62 -3.53
C ARG A 173 -10.74 2.85 -3.01
N PHE A 174 -10.96 1.57 -2.76
CA PHE A 174 -9.87 0.60 -2.71
C PHE A 174 -9.77 -0.10 -4.06
N TYR A 175 -8.55 -0.29 -4.55
CA TYR A 175 -8.28 -0.96 -5.82
C TYR A 175 -7.40 -2.19 -5.59
N ALA A 176 -7.67 -3.24 -6.35
CA ALA A 176 -6.81 -4.41 -6.52
C ALA A 176 -6.68 -4.73 -8.01
N LEU A 177 -5.64 -4.17 -8.63
CA LEU A 177 -5.28 -4.43 -10.03
C LEU A 177 -4.56 -5.78 -10.15
N ILE A 178 -4.77 -6.48 -11.25
CA ILE A 178 -4.01 -7.64 -11.69
C ILE A 178 -3.18 -7.20 -12.89
N ASP A 179 -1.90 -6.95 -12.63
CA ASP A 179 -0.93 -6.72 -13.68
C ASP A 179 -0.41 -8.06 -14.23
N GLU A 180 -0.21 -8.10 -15.54
CA GLU A 180 0.22 -9.28 -16.30
C GLU A 180 1.47 -8.89 -17.12
N PRO A 181 2.65 -8.78 -16.47
CA PRO A 181 3.88 -8.28 -17.11
C PRO A 181 4.34 -9.01 -18.37
N TYR A 182 3.86 -10.24 -18.57
CA TYR A 182 4.14 -11.04 -19.75
C TYR A 182 3.30 -10.66 -20.98
N ASP A 183 2.18 -9.95 -20.80
CA ASP A 183 1.26 -9.61 -21.88
C ASP A 183 1.49 -8.17 -22.35
N GLN A 184 2.39 -8.05 -23.33
CA GLN A 184 2.74 -6.77 -23.96
C GLN A 184 1.61 -6.16 -24.80
N SER A 185 0.50 -6.88 -25.01
CA SER A 185 -0.66 -6.34 -25.73
C SER A 185 -1.57 -5.48 -24.84
N ILE A 186 -1.37 -5.54 -23.52
CA ILE A 186 -2.12 -4.76 -22.54
C ILE A 186 -1.67 -3.31 -22.61
N GLY A 187 -2.57 -2.44 -23.07
CA GLY A 187 -2.40 -0.99 -22.94
C GLY A 187 -2.68 -0.50 -21.51
N LEU A 188 -2.69 0.82 -21.34
CA LEU A 188 -3.00 1.48 -20.08
C LEU A 188 -4.40 1.07 -19.57
N VAL A 189 -4.47 0.46 -18.39
CA VAL A 189 -5.73 0.04 -17.76
C VAL A 189 -6.42 1.24 -17.09
N ASP A 190 -7.71 1.40 -17.36
CA ASP A 190 -8.55 2.35 -16.61
C ASP A 190 -9.13 1.65 -15.37
N LEU A 191 -8.72 2.11 -14.19
CA LEU A 191 -9.08 1.55 -12.89
C LEU A 191 -10.58 1.71 -12.57
N ASP A 192 -11.29 2.57 -13.30
CA ASP A 192 -12.70 2.87 -13.06
C ASP A 192 -13.63 2.32 -14.14
N LYS A 193 -13.07 1.71 -15.20
CA LYS A 193 -13.83 1.17 -16.33
C LYS A 193 -14.22 -0.30 -16.08
N PRO A 194 -15.52 -0.65 -16.14
CA PRO A 194 -15.95 -2.04 -15.99
C PRO A 194 -15.58 -2.89 -17.21
N SER A 195 -15.54 -4.22 -17.02
CA SER A 195 -15.39 -5.17 -18.13
C SER A 195 -16.54 -5.06 -19.15
N THR A 196 -16.20 -5.34 -20.41
CA THR A 196 -17.16 -5.54 -21.50
C THR A 196 -17.04 -6.96 -22.03
N ASP A 197 -17.92 -7.36 -22.97
CA ASP A 197 -17.86 -8.69 -23.58
C ASP A 197 -16.55 -8.97 -24.34
N SER A 198 -15.89 -7.91 -24.82
CA SER A 198 -14.66 -8.00 -25.64
C SER A 198 -13.39 -7.61 -24.91
N GLU A 199 -13.48 -6.96 -23.76
CA GLU A 199 -12.32 -6.39 -23.06
C GLU A 199 -12.47 -6.54 -21.54
N ARG A 200 -11.42 -7.07 -20.89
CA ARG A 200 -11.32 -7.13 -19.43
C ARG A 200 -11.11 -5.71 -18.88
N GLY A 201 -12.01 -5.25 -18.02
CA GLY A 201 -11.90 -4.05 -17.19
C GLY A 201 -11.91 -4.43 -15.70
N MET A 202 -12.20 -3.48 -14.83
CA MET A 202 -12.27 -3.70 -13.39
C MET A 202 -13.64 -4.27 -12.98
N LEU A 203 -13.66 -5.11 -11.96
CA LEU A 203 -14.88 -5.57 -11.33
C LEU A 203 -15.29 -4.63 -10.19
N ASP A 204 -16.56 -4.25 -10.13
CA ASP A 204 -17.13 -3.62 -8.94
C ASP A 204 -17.36 -4.69 -7.86
N ALA A 205 -16.70 -4.53 -6.70
CA ALA A 205 -16.85 -5.44 -5.57
C ALA A 205 -18.27 -5.50 -5.01
N GLU A 206 -19.10 -4.45 -5.21
CA GLU A 206 -20.51 -4.44 -4.81
C GLU A 206 -21.34 -5.40 -5.68
N ILE A 207 -21.03 -5.48 -6.97
CA ILE A 207 -21.67 -6.40 -7.91
C ILE A 207 -21.15 -7.83 -7.68
N GLY A 208 -19.84 -7.98 -7.51
CA GLY A 208 -19.18 -9.27 -7.35
C GLY A 208 -19.21 -10.14 -8.63
N LEU A 209 -18.66 -11.36 -8.54
CA LEU A 209 -18.65 -12.30 -9.67
C LEU A 209 -20.02 -12.94 -9.89
N SER A 210 -20.39 -13.14 -11.16
CA SER A 210 -21.74 -13.54 -11.58
C SER A 210 -22.11 -14.99 -11.29
N SER A 211 -21.11 -15.87 -11.14
CA SER A 211 -21.28 -17.29 -10.85
C SER A 211 -20.23 -17.79 -9.86
N ALA A 212 -20.35 -19.01 -9.33
CA ALA A 212 -19.36 -19.58 -8.42
C ALA A 212 -18.10 -20.14 -9.11
N THR A 213 -18.18 -20.42 -10.42
CA THR A 213 -17.08 -21.01 -11.22
C THR A 213 -16.26 -19.95 -11.94
N GLU A 214 -16.80 -18.74 -12.10
CA GLU A 214 -16.08 -17.62 -12.70
C GLU A 214 -14.82 -17.30 -11.91
N ARG A 215 -13.73 -17.00 -12.64
CA ARG A 215 -12.45 -16.61 -12.07
C ARG A 215 -12.16 -15.16 -12.42
N LEU A 216 -11.85 -14.37 -11.40
CA LEU A 216 -11.59 -12.93 -11.54
C LEU A 216 -10.62 -12.63 -12.69
N TYR A 217 -9.47 -13.31 -12.72
CA TYR A 217 -8.42 -13.06 -13.72
C TYR A 217 -8.79 -13.47 -15.15
N GLU A 218 -9.87 -14.22 -15.38
CA GLU A 218 -10.30 -14.61 -16.74
C GLU A 218 -11.21 -13.53 -17.35
N LYS A 219 -11.93 -12.77 -16.52
CA LYS A 219 -12.98 -11.83 -16.94
C LYS A 219 -12.70 -10.37 -16.59
N HIS A 220 -11.80 -10.14 -15.64
CA HIS A 220 -11.51 -8.80 -15.12
C HIS A 220 -10.00 -8.59 -14.97
N ARG A 221 -9.57 -7.34 -15.03
CA ARG A 221 -8.20 -6.88 -14.76
C ARG A 221 -7.97 -6.64 -13.26
N GLY A 222 -8.93 -6.96 -12.41
CA GLY A 222 -8.88 -6.65 -10.99
C GLY A 222 -10.25 -6.25 -10.50
N TRP A 223 -10.30 -5.55 -9.37
CA TRP A 223 -11.53 -5.00 -8.82
C TRP A 223 -11.29 -3.69 -8.08
N TYR A 224 -12.35 -2.92 -7.91
CA TYR A 224 -12.40 -1.80 -6.99
C TYR A 224 -13.55 -1.97 -6.00
N LEU A 225 -13.45 -1.28 -4.87
CA LEU A 225 -14.50 -1.17 -3.85
C LEU A 225 -14.68 0.30 -3.52
N ASP A 226 -15.89 0.83 -3.73
CA ASP A 226 -16.27 2.15 -3.28
C ASP A 226 -16.37 2.18 -1.75
N LEU A 227 -15.70 3.13 -1.10
CA LEU A 227 -15.82 3.32 0.35
C LEU A 227 -17.22 3.88 0.67
N PRO A 228 -18.00 3.26 1.57
CA PRO A 228 -19.43 3.56 1.69
C PRO A 228 -19.71 4.98 2.22
N ASP A 229 -18.84 5.52 3.09
CA ASP A 229 -19.08 6.84 3.67
C ASP A 229 -18.42 7.96 2.86
N THR A 230 -19.13 9.08 2.71
CA THR A 230 -18.61 10.22 1.95
C THR A 230 -17.42 10.86 2.69
N GLY A 231 -16.27 10.94 2.01
CA GLY A 231 -15.03 11.44 2.62
C GLY A 231 -14.26 10.41 3.44
N GLU A 232 -14.76 9.17 3.54
CA GLU A 232 -13.95 8.04 4.00
C GLU A 232 -12.74 7.88 3.07
N GLN A 233 -11.58 7.55 3.63
CA GLN A 233 -10.33 7.51 2.88
C GLN A 233 -9.39 6.45 3.43
N ILE A 234 -8.48 5.98 2.59
CA ILE A 234 -7.44 5.04 2.99
C ILE A 234 -6.13 5.81 3.07
N VAL A 235 -5.57 5.87 4.27
CA VAL A 235 -4.41 6.71 4.61
C VAL A 235 -3.16 5.90 4.94
N ASN A 236 -3.23 4.57 4.77
CA ASN A 236 -2.11 3.67 4.96
C ASN A 236 -2.10 2.52 3.92
N PRO A 237 -0.95 1.86 3.72
CA PRO A 237 -0.86 0.64 2.91
C PRO A 237 -1.72 -0.51 3.45
N ALA A 238 -2.15 -1.38 2.54
CA ALA A 238 -2.87 -2.62 2.86
C ALA A 238 -1.89 -3.77 3.20
N ALA A 239 -2.43 -4.91 3.60
CA ALA A 239 -1.69 -6.18 3.68
C ALA A 239 -2.42 -7.29 2.90
N ILE A 240 -1.66 -8.18 2.26
CA ILE A 240 -2.20 -9.37 1.58
C ILE A 240 -1.81 -10.59 2.40
N ALA A 241 -2.80 -11.34 2.89
CA ALA A 241 -2.58 -12.58 3.65
C ALA A 241 -3.77 -13.52 3.56
N GLY A 242 -3.52 -14.83 3.56
CA GLY A 242 -4.57 -15.85 3.61
C GLY A 242 -5.59 -15.78 2.46
N GLY A 243 -5.18 -15.32 1.27
CA GLY A 243 -6.07 -15.13 0.12
C GLY A 243 -7.01 -13.92 0.23
N ARG A 244 -6.72 -13.00 1.16
CA ARG A 244 -7.49 -11.80 1.42
C ARG A 244 -6.58 -10.57 1.40
N VAL A 245 -7.18 -9.42 1.16
CA VAL A 245 -6.56 -8.12 1.35
C VAL A 245 -7.19 -7.45 2.57
N LEU A 246 -6.34 -6.89 3.41
CA LEU A 246 -6.65 -6.29 4.70
C LEU A 246 -6.26 -4.83 4.61
N PHE A 247 -7.19 -3.91 4.87
CA PHE A 247 -6.90 -2.49 4.86
C PHE A 247 -7.76 -1.75 5.87
N ASN A 248 -7.26 -0.60 6.31
CA ASN A 248 -7.97 0.28 7.21
C ASN A 248 -8.32 1.57 6.49
N SER A 249 -9.52 2.06 6.74
CA SER A 249 -9.96 3.38 6.32
C SER A 249 -10.17 4.29 7.52
N PHE A 250 -10.15 5.58 7.23
CA PHE A 250 -10.44 6.65 8.16
C PHE A 250 -11.61 7.46 7.62
N HIS A 251 -12.68 7.56 8.39
CA HIS A 251 -13.80 8.43 8.13
C HIS A 251 -13.70 9.66 9.05
N PRO A 252 -13.43 10.86 8.51
CA PRO A 252 -13.37 12.05 9.31
C PRO A 252 -14.77 12.48 9.74
N GLU A 253 -15.08 12.24 11.01
CA GLU A 253 -16.24 12.84 11.65
C GLU A 253 -15.93 14.29 12.03
N GLY A 254 -16.96 15.07 12.32
CA GLY A 254 -16.73 16.44 12.72
C GLY A 254 -17.80 16.91 13.67
N GLY A 255 -17.34 17.41 14.81
CA GLY A 255 -18.12 17.89 15.92
C GLY A 255 -17.92 19.38 16.17
N THR A 256 -18.86 19.97 16.88
CA THR A 256 -18.85 21.38 17.31
C THR A 256 -17.95 21.63 18.53
N LYS A 257 -17.26 20.60 19.04
CA LYS A 257 -16.58 20.61 20.34
C LYS A 257 -15.09 20.97 20.25
N GLY A 258 -14.70 21.95 19.43
CA GLY A 258 -13.32 22.42 19.38
C GLY A 258 -12.31 21.41 18.84
N PHE A 259 -11.06 21.88 18.66
CA PHE A 259 -10.00 21.26 17.85
C PHE A 259 -9.51 19.85 18.27
N CYS A 260 -10.06 19.23 19.31
CA CYS A 260 -9.56 17.96 19.88
C CYS A 260 -10.65 16.97 20.33
N SER A 261 -11.87 17.07 19.82
CA SER A 261 -13.03 16.33 20.36
C SER A 261 -13.69 15.34 19.41
N ASP A 262 -13.23 15.30 18.16
CA ASP A 262 -13.77 14.41 17.14
C ASP A 262 -12.59 13.83 16.36
N LEU A 263 -12.17 12.64 16.78
CA LEU A 263 -11.03 11.94 16.22
C LEU A 263 -11.39 11.23 14.91
N GLY A 264 -12.66 11.19 14.50
CA GLY A 264 -13.13 10.38 13.38
C GLY A 264 -13.14 8.88 13.69
N THR A 265 -13.73 8.11 12.78
CA THR A 265 -13.93 6.67 12.93
C THR A 265 -12.96 5.90 12.04
N SER A 266 -12.25 4.94 12.62
CA SER A 266 -11.44 3.94 11.92
C SER A 266 -12.26 2.70 11.60
N LYS A 267 -12.20 2.23 10.35
CA LYS A 267 -12.84 0.98 9.92
C LYS A 267 -11.83 0.00 9.34
N PHE A 268 -12.04 -1.27 9.63
CA PHE A 268 -11.23 -2.38 9.15
C PHE A 268 -11.99 -3.14 8.06
N TYR A 269 -11.30 -3.42 6.96
CA TYR A 269 -11.82 -4.18 5.84
C TYR A 269 -11.00 -5.45 5.63
N GLN A 270 -11.70 -6.52 5.32
CA GLN A 270 -11.11 -7.80 4.97
C GLN A 270 -11.82 -8.39 3.75
N VAL A 271 -11.26 -8.16 2.57
CA VAL A 271 -11.90 -8.53 1.30
C VAL A 271 -11.19 -9.75 0.69
N PRO A 272 -11.90 -10.81 0.25
CA PRO A 272 -11.27 -11.91 -0.47
C PRO A 272 -10.64 -11.43 -1.79
N LEU A 273 -9.35 -11.67 -1.97
CA LEU A 273 -8.57 -11.10 -3.08
C LEU A 273 -9.07 -11.58 -4.45
N PHE A 274 -9.49 -12.84 -4.55
CA PHE A 274 -9.91 -13.49 -5.80
C PHE A 274 -11.43 -13.46 -6.03
N ARG A 275 -12.19 -13.06 -5.02
CA ARG A 275 -13.66 -13.06 -5.04
C ARG A 275 -14.18 -11.91 -4.18
N PRO A 276 -13.94 -10.66 -4.61
CA PRO A 276 -14.25 -9.50 -3.82
C PRO A 276 -15.75 -9.42 -3.55
N ARG A 277 -16.08 -8.87 -2.39
CA ARG A 277 -17.44 -8.56 -1.94
C ARG A 277 -17.37 -7.23 -1.20
N ALA A 278 -18.33 -6.36 -1.45
CA ALA A 278 -18.48 -5.12 -0.69
C ALA A 278 -19.14 -5.39 0.67
N ASP A 279 -18.37 -6.00 1.57
CA ASP A 279 -18.75 -6.04 2.98
C ASP A 279 -18.43 -4.68 3.61
N GLU A 280 -19.36 -4.13 4.40
CA GLU A 280 -19.12 -2.88 5.11
C GLU A 280 -17.93 -3.02 6.06
N GLY A 281 -17.10 -1.98 6.10
CA GLY A 281 -15.95 -1.93 7.01
C GLY A 281 -16.40 -1.94 8.46
N GLU A 282 -15.76 -2.76 9.26
CA GLU A 282 -16.08 -2.88 10.68
C GLU A 282 -15.37 -1.78 11.47
N ALA A 283 -16.13 -0.90 12.14
CA ALA A 283 -15.55 0.07 13.06
C ALA A 283 -14.74 -0.64 14.16
N PHE A 284 -13.53 -0.13 14.43
CA PHE A 284 -12.62 -0.75 15.40
C PHE A 284 -11.82 0.25 16.25
N GLY A 285 -11.96 1.56 16.02
CA GLY A 285 -11.29 2.58 16.81
C GLY A 285 -11.63 4.00 16.37
N GLU A 286 -11.06 4.96 17.07
CA GLU A 286 -11.12 6.38 16.74
C GLU A 286 -9.74 6.86 16.24
N GLY A 287 -9.70 7.95 15.48
CA GLY A 287 -8.45 8.50 14.96
C GLY A 287 -8.00 7.84 13.66
N ILE A 288 -6.84 8.24 13.16
CA ILE A 288 -6.21 7.64 11.99
C ILE A 288 -5.68 6.24 12.38
N PRO A 289 -6.10 5.17 11.70
CA PRO A 289 -5.64 3.83 12.04
C PRO A 289 -4.18 3.63 11.65
N ILE A 290 -3.52 2.62 12.23
CA ILE A 290 -2.24 2.12 11.72
C ILE A 290 -2.49 1.18 10.51
N PRO A 291 -1.52 0.96 9.61
CA PRO A 291 -1.64 -0.08 8.59
C PRO A 291 -1.81 -1.48 9.22
N PRO A 292 -2.56 -2.39 8.59
CA PRO A 292 -2.50 -3.80 8.92
C PRO A 292 -1.08 -4.35 8.69
N ILE A 293 -0.50 -4.99 9.69
CA ILE A 293 0.84 -5.61 9.62
C ILE A 293 0.69 -7.08 9.98
N ILE A 294 1.07 -7.95 9.04
CA ILE A 294 1.03 -9.40 9.23
C ILE A 294 2.38 -9.87 9.71
N HIS A 295 2.38 -10.57 10.84
CA HIS A 295 3.59 -11.12 11.41
C HIS A 295 3.38 -12.57 11.84
N THR A 296 4.33 -13.43 11.52
CA THR A 296 4.33 -14.83 11.92
C THR A 296 5.36 -15.02 13.01
N VAL A 297 4.90 -15.39 14.20
CA VAL A 297 5.74 -15.63 15.37
C VAL A 297 5.87 -17.13 15.57
N LYS A 298 7.11 -17.60 15.64
CA LYS A 298 7.43 -18.97 16.04
C LYS A 298 7.74 -18.99 17.52
N PHE A 299 6.92 -19.70 18.29
CA PHE A 299 7.16 -19.90 19.71
C PHE A 299 8.20 -21.00 19.90
N SER A 300 9.32 -20.68 20.53
CA SER A 300 10.35 -21.65 20.93
C SER A 300 10.27 -21.93 22.43
N GLY A 301 9.89 -23.15 22.84
CA GLY A 301 10.00 -23.60 24.23
C GLY A 301 8.76 -24.29 24.83
N THR A 302 8.95 -24.79 26.06
CA THR A 302 7.90 -25.21 27.01
C THR A 302 6.97 -24.03 27.35
N PRO A 303 5.71 -24.27 27.75
CA PRO A 303 4.73 -23.22 28.04
C PRO A 303 5.33 -22.13 28.93
N SER A 304 5.13 -20.87 28.55
CA SER A 304 5.81 -19.73 29.19
C SER A 304 5.35 -19.45 30.62
N CYS A 305 4.30 -20.13 31.11
CA CYS A 305 3.96 -20.14 32.52
C CYS A 305 3.04 -21.34 32.89
N GLU A 306 3.16 -21.85 34.12
CA GLU A 306 2.25 -22.82 34.73
C GLU A 306 1.79 -22.27 36.09
N GLY A 307 0.48 -22.21 36.37
CA GLY A 307 -0.05 -21.70 37.64
C GLY A 307 -1.41 -21.01 37.54
N GLU A 308 -1.96 -20.56 38.66
CA GLU A 308 -3.27 -19.90 38.76
C GLU A 308 -3.26 -18.48 38.18
N ASP A 309 -2.08 -17.84 38.17
CA ASP A 309 -1.84 -16.48 37.65
C ASP A 309 -1.62 -16.41 36.13
N CYS A 310 -1.64 -17.55 35.44
CA CYS A 310 -1.30 -17.66 34.02
C CYS A 310 -2.42 -17.34 33.03
N GLY A 311 -3.65 -17.16 33.52
CA GLY A 311 -4.83 -17.12 32.68
C GLY A 311 -5.01 -18.41 31.84
N PRO A 312 -5.94 -18.44 30.87
CA PRO A 312 -6.24 -19.63 30.07
C PRO A 312 -5.19 -19.95 28.98
N GLY A 313 -4.12 -19.16 28.87
CA GLY A 313 -3.20 -19.18 27.73
C GLY A 313 -2.18 -20.31 27.80
N LYS A 314 -2.51 -21.48 27.22
CA LYS A 314 -1.48 -22.48 26.89
C LYS A 314 -0.85 -22.13 25.55
N THR A 315 0.38 -21.61 25.53
CA THR A 315 1.17 -21.53 24.29
C THR A 315 1.60 -22.94 23.89
N PRO A 316 1.16 -23.49 22.74
CA PRO A 316 1.60 -24.80 22.31
C PRO A 316 3.10 -24.76 22.02
N ALA A 317 3.84 -25.75 22.52
CA ALA A 317 5.28 -25.83 22.25
C ALA A 317 5.51 -25.93 20.73
N ASN A 318 6.42 -25.10 20.20
CA ASN A 318 6.73 -25.02 18.77
C ASN A 318 5.56 -24.56 17.87
N ALA A 319 4.56 -23.85 18.42
CA ALA A 319 3.51 -23.25 17.62
C ALA A 319 4.06 -22.16 16.68
N VAL A 320 3.45 -22.06 15.51
CA VAL A 320 3.63 -20.96 14.57
C VAL A 320 2.29 -20.25 14.50
N GLU A 321 2.21 -19.06 15.09
CA GLU A 321 1.00 -18.25 15.04
C GLU A 321 1.21 -17.07 14.12
N THR A 322 0.19 -16.75 13.32
CA THR A 322 0.18 -15.53 12.51
C THR A 322 -0.75 -14.54 13.16
N VAL A 323 -0.22 -13.37 13.50
CA VAL A 323 -0.96 -12.26 14.08
C VAL A 323 -1.07 -11.14 13.07
N CYS A 324 -2.16 -10.38 13.15
CA CYS A 324 -2.30 -9.13 12.42
C CYS A 324 -2.36 -7.97 13.42
N ILE A 325 -1.36 -7.11 13.40
CA ILE A 325 -1.36 -5.86 14.15
C ILE A 325 -2.13 -4.82 13.32
N GLY A 326 -3.03 -4.07 13.95
CA GLY A 326 -3.88 -3.11 13.23
C GLY A 326 -5.07 -3.74 12.49
N CYS A 327 -5.32 -5.04 12.66
CA CYS A 327 -6.59 -5.65 12.29
C CYS A 327 -7.57 -5.62 13.47
N LYS A 328 -8.87 -5.56 13.18
CA LYS A 328 -9.90 -5.76 14.20
C LYS A 328 -9.75 -7.15 14.86
N GLY A 329 -9.88 -7.20 16.19
CA GLY A 329 -9.79 -8.43 16.98
C GLY A 329 -8.38 -8.76 17.49
N PHE A 330 -7.38 -7.93 17.17
CA PHE A 330 -6.09 -7.93 17.87
C PHE A 330 -6.03 -6.72 18.80
N ASP A 331 -6.66 -6.85 19.97
CA ASP A 331 -6.55 -5.87 21.06
C ASP A 331 -5.32 -6.28 21.89
N PRO A 332 -4.14 -5.64 21.73
CA PRO A 332 -3.02 -5.95 22.58
C PRO A 332 -3.44 -5.67 24.03
N ILE A 333 -3.22 -6.64 24.91
CA ILE A 333 -3.39 -6.41 26.35
C ILE A 333 -2.40 -5.31 26.70
N GLU A 334 -2.93 -4.12 27.01
CA GLU A 334 -2.12 -3.02 27.51
C GLU A 334 -1.49 -3.50 28.82
N ILE A 335 -0.19 -3.76 28.76
CA ILE A 335 0.60 -3.94 29.97
C ILE A 335 0.76 -2.53 30.50
N ASP A 336 -0.05 -2.13 31.47
CA ASP A 336 0.20 -0.94 32.28
C ASP A 336 1.36 -1.30 33.21
N PRO A 337 2.61 -0.90 32.92
CA PRO A 337 3.69 -1.19 33.84
C PRO A 337 3.43 -0.32 35.06
N THR A 338 2.89 -0.89 36.15
CA THR A 338 2.97 -0.22 37.46
C THR A 338 4.44 0.11 37.68
N PRO A 339 4.84 1.39 37.60
CA PRO A 339 6.25 1.71 37.75
C PRO A 339 6.61 1.32 39.17
N ASP A 340 7.56 0.39 39.34
CA ASP A 340 8.26 0.29 40.61
C ASP A 340 8.83 1.70 40.84
N SER A 341 8.46 2.32 41.96
CA SER A 341 8.87 3.66 42.41
C SER A 341 10.38 3.91 42.45
N ARG A 342 11.19 2.93 42.02
CA ARG A 342 12.63 3.02 41.81
C ARG A 342 12.92 3.34 40.35
N VAL A 343 12.75 4.60 39.99
CA VAL A 343 13.42 5.17 38.81
C VAL A 343 14.93 4.96 39.00
N ARG A 344 15.54 4.05 38.24
CA ARG A 344 16.98 4.09 38.00
C ARG A 344 17.18 4.90 36.74
N GLU A 345 17.94 5.98 36.85
CA GLU A 345 18.43 6.75 35.70
C GLU A 345 19.09 5.79 34.70
N ALA A 346 18.42 5.54 33.58
CA ALA A 346 19.01 4.86 32.44
C ALA A 346 19.54 5.96 31.50
N TYR A 347 20.82 6.26 31.67
CA TYR A 347 21.68 7.00 30.73
C TYR A 347 21.17 8.35 30.22
N ARG A 348 21.77 9.41 30.74
CA ARG A 348 21.73 10.76 30.16
C ARG A 348 22.67 10.79 28.94
N ALA A 349 22.15 10.83 27.74
CA ALA A 349 22.90 11.33 26.59
C ALA A 349 22.79 12.86 26.63
N GLU A 350 23.81 13.53 27.17
CA GLU A 350 23.96 14.97 26.96
C GLU A 350 24.55 15.17 25.56
N ASP A 351 23.75 15.69 24.64
CA ASP A 351 24.26 16.33 23.43
C ASP A 351 25.06 17.56 23.85
N ILE A 352 26.39 17.42 23.87
CA ILE A 352 27.31 18.55 23.87
C ILE A 352 27.47 18.95 22.40
N ASP A 353 26.71 19.96 21.99
CA ASP A 353 27.11 20.80 20.87
C ASP A 353 28.43 21.49 21.24
N ARG A 354 29.51 20.98 20.66
CA ARG A 354 30.78 21.69 20.48
C ARG A 354 31.10 21.70 18.99
N LEU A 355 30.73 22.77 18.31
CA LEU A 355 31.66 23.78 17.78
C LEU A 355 30.91 24.97 17.19
#